data_AF-A0A8C6DQV6-F1
#
_entry.id   AF-A0A8C6DQV6-F1
#
_cell.length_a   1.000
_cell.length_b   1.000
_cell.length_c   1.000
_cell.angle_alpha   90.00
_cell.angle_beta   90.00
_cell.angle_gamma   90.00
#
_symmetry.space_group_name_H-M   'P 1'
#
loop_
_entity.id
_entity.type
_entity.pdbx_description
1 polymer ?
#
loop_
_entity_poly.entity_id
_entity_poly.type
_entity_poly.pdbx_seq_one_letter_code
_entity_poly.pdbx_strand_id
1 'polypeptide(L)'
;MKLVTAVLLVALPLYCYAGTSGCSLLDNVIDKAVDPTVSKDEYREYIKDFIQTKNEENAADDLKQCFLQQSDETLANFNEMLQIMYNSKYCKLF
;
A
#
# COMPACT_ATOMS: atom_id res chain seq x y z
N MET A 1 35.13 4.43 -10.81
CA MET A 1 34.47 3.10 -10.81
C MET A 1 34.38 2.41 -9.44
N LYS A 2 34.85 3.00 -8.32
CA LYS A 2 34.63 2.41 -6.98
C LYS A 2 33.41 3.01 -6.25
N LEU A 3 33.18 4.31 -6.44
CA LEU A 3 32.06 5.04 -5.83
C LEU A 3 30.69 4.57 -6.35
N VAL A 4 30.55 4.38 -7.66
CA VAL A 4 29.29 3.90 -8.28
C VAL A 4 28.91 2.52 -7.74
N THR A 5 29.87 1.60 -7.62
CA THR A 5 29.65 0.26 -7.08
C THR A 5 29.30 0.27 -5.60
N ALA A 6 29.92 1.15 -4.81
CA ALA A 6 29.58 1.33 -3.41
C ALA A 6 28.16 1.90 -3.21
N VAL A 7 27.74 2.84 -4.06
CA VAL A 7 26.37 3.40 -4.02
C VAL A 7 25.33 2.35 -4.40
N LEU A 8 25.57 1.56 -5.44
CA LEU A 8 24.72 0.42 -5.82
C LEU A 8 24.59 -0.60 -4.69
N LEU A 9 25.69 -0.97 -4.03
CA LEU A 9 25.69 -1.94 -2.93
C LEU A 9 24.97 -1.43 -1.66
N VAL A 10 24.95 -0.12 -1.41
CA VAL A 10 24.20 0.48 -0.29
C VAL A 10 22.72 0.63 -0.63
N ALA A 11 22.39 0.86 -1.90
CA ALA A 11 21.01 0.95 -2.36
C ALA A 11 20.36 -0.42 -2.57
N LEU A 12 21.13 -1.47 -2.90
CA LEU A 12 20.62 -2.83 -3.10
C LEU A 12 19.79 -3.36 -1.90
N PRO A 13 20.24 -3.20 -0.63
CA PRO A 13 19.43 -3.52 0.52
C PRO A 13 18.12 -2.72 0.53
N LEU A 14 18.14 -1.43 0.24
CA LEU A 14 16.93 -0.60 0.23
C LEU A 14 15.94 -1.04 -0.87
N TYR A 15 16.45 -1.46 -2.04
CA TYR A 15 15.63 -2.02 -3.12
C TYR A 15 15.20 -3.48 -2.89
N CYS A 16 15.90 -4.25 -2.05
CA CYS A 16 15.59 -5.66 -1.74
C CYS A 16 14.92 -5.88 -0.36
N TYR A 17 14.74 -4.81 0.42
CA TYR A 17 14.13 -4.82 1.76
C TYR A 17 12.92 -3.90 1.90
N ALA A 18 12.55 -3.13 0.89
CA ALA A 18 11.22 -2.52 0.85
C ALA A 18 10.21 -3.62 0.50
N GLY A 19 9.70 -4.31 1.53
CA GLY A 19 8.60 -5.26 1.41
C GLY A 19 7.40 -4.54 0.82
N THR A 20 7.20 -4.72 -0.47
CA THR A 20 6.09 -4.17 -1.27
C THR A 20 5.26 -5.32 -1.78
N SER A 21 4.06 -5.04 -2.29
CA SER A 21 3.22 -6.06 -2.91
C SER A 21 3.78 -6.59 -4.24
N GLY A 22 4.95 -6.12 -4.69
CA GLY A 22 5.45 -6.31 -6.06
C GLY A 22 4.74 -5.46 -7.12
N CYS A 23 3.78 -4.61 -6.71
CA CYS A 23 2.98 -3.78 -7.61
C CYS A 23 2.72 -2.41 -6.98
N SER A 24 3.47 -1.40 -7.44
CA SER A 24 3.35 -0.03 -6.92
C SER A 24 1.93 0.55 -6.99
N LEU A 25 1.13 0.17 -7.98
CA LEU A 25 -0.27 0.59 -8.05
C LEU A 25 -1.08 0.06 -6.86
N LEU A 26 -0.92 -1.24 -6.53
CA LEU A 26 -1.61 -1.87 -5.41
C LEU A 26 -1.14 -1.29 -4.07
N ASP A 27 0.18 -1.10 -3.90
CA ASP A 27 0.75 -0.47 -2.71
C ASP A 27 0.10 0.91 -2.47
N ASN A 28 0.05 1.76 -3.50
CA ASN A 28 -0.54 3.09 -3.38
C ASN A 28 -2.06 3.06 -3.11
N VAL A 29 -2.79 2.08 -3.65
CA VAL A 29 -4.23 1.88 -3.34
C VAL A 29 -4.40 1.56 -1.86
N ILE A 30 -3.57 0.67 -1.33
CA ILE A 30 -3.61 0.27 0.08
C ILE A 30 -3.21 1.44 0.99
N ASP A 31 -2.11 2.13 0.68
CA ASP A 31 -1.63 3.29 1.45
C ASP A 31 -2.70 4.37 1.57
N LYS A 32 -3.39 4.69 0.46
CA LYS A 32 -4.50 5.66 0.48
C LYS A 32 -5.74 5.14 1.19
N ALA A 33 -6.00 3.83 1.19
CA ALA A 33 -7.12 3.25 1.91
C ALA A 33 -6.93 3.38 3.43
N VAL A 34 -5.73 3.10 3.93
CA VAL A 34 -5.41 3.08 5.37
C VAL A 34 -5.09 4.45 5.95
N ASP A 35 -4.69 5.43 5.13
CA ASP A 35 -4.38 6.79 5.60
C ASP A 35 -5.64 7.50 6.13
N PRO A 36 -5.72 7.82 7.43
CA PRO A 36 -6.91 8.45 8.02
C PRO A 36 -7.12 9.90 7.56
N THR A 37 -6.12 10.52 6.93
CA THR A 37 -6.20 11.89 6.40
C THR A 37 -6.80 11.94 4.99
N VAL A 38 -6.86 10.80 4.28
CA VAL A 38 -7.47 10.70 2.96
C VAL A 38 -8.98 10.53 3.10
N SER A 39 -9.76 11.41 2.48
CA SER A 39 -11.23 11.33 2.47
C SER A 39 -11.76 10.20 1.55
N LYS A 40 -13.05 9.86 1.67
CA LYS A 40 -13.71 8.93 0.74
C LYS A 40 -13.69 9.42 -0.70
N ASP A 41 -13.93 10.72 -0.89
CA ASP A 41 -13.96 11.31 -2.23
C ASP A 41 -12.56 11.29 -2.87
N GLU A 42 -11.51 11.62 -2.12
CA GLU A 42 -10.13 11.53 -2.62
C GLU A 42 -9.69 10.09 -2.92
N TYR A 43 -10.09 9.13 -2.07
CA TYR A 43 -9.82 7.71 -2.32
C TYR A 43 -10.53 7.22 -3.59
N ARG A 44 -11.82 7.55 -3.73
CA ARG A 44 -12.63 7.17 -4.89
C ARG A 44 -12.10 7.79 -6.18
N GLU A 45 -11.69 9.05 -6.15
CA GLU A 45 -11.07 9.71 -7.30
C GLU A 45 -9.76 9.02 -7.70
N TYR A 46 -8.97 8.57 -6.73
CA TYR A 46 -7.72 7.85 -7.00
C TYR A 46 -7.94 6.50 -7.69
N ILE A 47 -8.99 5.77 -7.33
CA ILE A 47 -9.29 4.43 -7.89
C ILE A 47 -10.37 4.46 -8.99
N LYS A 48 -10.75 5.63 -9.50
CA LYS A 48 -11.88 5.80 -10.43
C LYS A 48 -11.79 4.93 -11.69
N ASP A 49 -10.59 4.66 -12.17
CA ASP A 49 -10.37 3.84 -13.38
C ASP A 49 -10.75 2.36 -13.17
N PHE A 50 -10.90 1.93 -11.90
CA PHE A 50 -11.35 0.60 -11.50
C PHE A 50 -12.85 0.57 -11.12
N ILE A 51 -13.53 1.71 -11.12
CA ILE A 51 -14.95 1.82 -10.77
C ILE A 51 -15.77 1.97 -12.06
N GLN A 52 -16.55 0.96 -12.39
CA GLN A 52 -17.38 0.91 -13.60
C GLN A 52 -18.87 1.01 -13.30
N THR A 53 -19.27 0.63 -12.07
CA THR A 53 -20.66 0.53 -11.65
C THR A 53 -20.92 1.28 -10.35
N LYS A 54 -22.20 1.63 -10.11
CA LYS A 54 -22.61 2.23 -8.84
C LYS A 54 -22.35 1.30 -7.63
N ASN A 55 -22.39 -0.02 -7.85
CA ASN A 55 -22.09 -0.98 -6.79
C ASN A 55 -20.61 -0.94 -6.40
N GLU A 56 -19.69 -0.82 -7.36
CA GLU A 56 -18.26 -0.67 -7.09
C GLU A 56 -17.95 0.68 -6.44
N GLU A 57 -18.65 1.75 -6.84
CA GLU A 57 -18.54 3.06 -6.20
C GLU A 57 -18.94 2.99 -4.71
N ASN A 58 -20.06 2.34 -4.40
CA ASN A 58 -20.50 2.13 -3.02
C ASN A 58 -19.51 1.22 -2.26
N ALA A 59 -18.98 0.18 -2.90
CA ALA A 59 -17.99 -0.70 -2.28
C ALA A 59 -16.68 0.03 -1.96
N ALA A 60 -16.25 0.97 -2.81
CA ALA A 60 -15.09 1.84 -2.56
C ALA A 60 -15.33 2.74 -1.34
N ASP A 61 -16.52 3.34 -1.25
CA ASP A 61 -16.92 4.17 -0.12
C ASP A 61 -16.98 3.38 1.18
N ASP A 62 -17.57 2.18 1.15
CA ASP A 62 -17.68 1.28 2.31
C ASP A 62 -16.29 0.81 2.76
N LEU A 63 -15.43 0.38 1.82
CA LEU A 63 -14.06 -0.03 2.10
C LEU A 63 -13.29 1.10 2.80
N LYS A 64 -13.35 2.33 2.26
CA LYS A 64 -12.67 3.47 2.87
C LYS A 64 -13.28 3.83 4.22
N GLN A 65 -14.60 3.77 4.36
CA GLN A 65 -15.29 4.04 5.62
C GLN A 65 -14.87 3.06 6.72
N CYS A 66 -14.63 1.79 6.39
CA CYS A 66 -14.14 0.80 7.34
C CYS A 66 -12.80 1.20 7.96
N PHE A 67 -11.84 1.66 7.14
CA PHE A 67 -10.54 2.14 7.63
C PHE A 67 -10.66 3.44 8.44
N LEU A 68 -11.49 4.38 8.00
CA LEU A 68 -11.74 5.63 8.75
C LEU A 68 -12.38 5.42 10.12
N GLN A 69 -12.98 4.25 10.38
CA GLN A 69 -13.55 3.88 11.67
C GLN A 69 -12.57 3.15 12.59
N GLN A 70 -11.37 2.82 12.12
CA GLN A 70 -10.35 2.14 12.93
C GLN A 70 -9.58 3.15 13.80
N SER A 71 -8.98 2.66 14.89
CA SER A 71 -8.04 3.45 15.68
C SER A 71 -6.68 3.56 14.98
N ASP A 72 -5.90 4.57 15.32
CA ASP A 72 -4.53 4.73 14.83
C ASP A 72 -3.66 3.49 15.12
N GLU A 73 -3.87 2.85 16.28
CA GLU A 73 -3.20 1.60 16.65
C GLU A 73 -3.56 0.46 15.68
N THR A 74 -4.86 0.30 15.35
CA THR A 74 -5.30 -0.73 14.40
C THR A 74 -4.75 -0.47 13.00
N LEU A 75 -4.72 0.78 12.55
CA LEU A 75 -4.14 1.17 11.25
C LEU A 75 -2.63 0.89 11.22
N ALA A 76 -1.90 1.21 12.30
CA ALA A 76 -0.48 0.88 12.43
C ALA A 76 -0.23 -0.63 12.39
N ASN A 77 -1.01 -1.41 13.14
CA ASN A 77 -0.92 -2.88 13.16
C ASN A 77 -1.24 -3.50 11.79
N PHE A 78 -2.18 -2.92 11.03
CA PHE A 78 -2.47 -3.36 9.67
C PHE A 78 -1.28 -3.15 8.74
N ASN A 79 -0.59 -2.00 8.85
CA ASN A 79 0.63 -1.75 8.09
C ASN A 79 1.76 -2.72 8.46
N GLU A 80 1.94 -3.02 9.75
CA GLU A 80 2.90 -4.04 10.19
C GLU A 80 2.56 -5.43 9.62
N MET A 81 1.27 -5.81 9.63
CA MET A 81 0.81 -7.06 9.04
C MET A 81 1.15 -7.14 7.55
N LEU A 82 0.90 -6.07 6.78
CA LEU A 82 1.26 -6.01 5.36
C LEU A 82 2.77 -6.19 5.15
N GLN A 83 3.60 -5.51 5.96
CA GLN A 83 5.05 -5.65 5.88
C GLN A 83 5.51 -7.09 6.18
N ILE A 84 4.90 -7.76 7.15
CA ILE A 84 5.17 -9.19 7.42
C ILE A 84 4.78 -10.05 6.21
N MET A 85 3.62 -9.80 5.60
CA MET A 85 3.16 -10.55 4.44
C MET A 85 4.08 -10.35 3.23
N TYR A 86 4.42 -9.11 2.89
CA TYR A 86 5.28 -8.77 1.75
C TYR A 86 6.71 -9.30 1.93
N ASN A 87 7.24 -9.26 3.14
CA ASN A 87 8.56 -9.82 3.43
C ASN A 87 8.56 -11.34 3.63
N SER A 88 7.40 -11.99 3.64
CA SER A 88 7.32 -13.45 3.78
C SER A 88 7.94 -14.14 2.56
N LYS A 89 8.47 -15.35 2.77
CA LYS A 89 8.99 -16.20 1.68
C LYS A 89 7.95 -16.51 0.58
N TYR A 90 6.66 -16.30 0.85
CA TYR A 90 5.58 -16.57 -0.08
C TYR A 90 5.31 -15.38 -1.01
N CYS A 91 5.45 -14.15 -0.52
CA CYS A 91 5.30 -12.94 -1.32
C CYS A 91 6.61 -12.54 -2.01
N LYS A 92 7.74 -12.62 -1.31
CA LYS A 92 9.07 -12.16 -1.77
C LYS A 92 9.61 -12.87 -3.03
N LEU A 93 8.98 -13.95 -3.47
CA LEU A 93 9.30 -14.66 -4.71
C LEU A 93 8.70 -13.99 -5.96
N PHE A 94 7.76 -13.08 -5.78
CA PHE A 94 7.05 -12.32 -6.81
C PHE A 94 7.43 -10.84 -6.72
#